data_AF-A0A1H3M0K8-F1
#
_entry.id   AF-A0A1H3M0K8-F1
#
_cell.length_a   1.000
_cell.length_b   1.000
_cell.length_c   1.000
_cell.angle_alpha   90.00
_cell.angle_beta   90.00
_cell.angle_gamma   90.00
#
_symmetry.space_group_name_H-M   'P 1'
#
loop_
_entity.id
_entity.type
_entity.pdbx_description
1 polymer ?
#
loop_
_entity_poly.entity_id
_entity_poly.type
_entity_poly.pdbx_seq_one_letter_code
_entity_poly.pdbx_strand_id
1 'polypeptide(L)'
;MTSNAGARERALNLSLLGNALALLALAALAAALARWQADAWQWVAPGRGRWWMAAALVAAYAGFVAAVARSRRRSARREALPAIHADRRGDWLVAFASQTGFAEQLARRSWQALRDAGLNADLAVLGTLDATQLAHYRRALFVVSTTGEGDAPDSAAAFVRKAMGAATPLPQLGFGVLALGDREYVEYCAFGHRLDHWLRHAGAQPLFDLVEVDNGDAGALRHWQHHLGLLAGRTDLPDWSAPAYAPWRLRERRIANPGSAGAAAFHLALVPADGSALQWRAGDIAEIGPRNPADEVAQWLAANGFDGAARVRRDEAETALADLLQRSRLPAAADARGQSAQALADALAPLPHREYSIASVPADGALRLLVRQMRRDDGRLGLGSGWLTEHAGDGAAIDLRIRTNPSFHAPDDARPLILIGNGTGLAGLRALLRERIDAGHRRNWLLFGERNAACDLHYRDQLEAWLADGRLERADYAFSRDGAQRVYVQDRVRERIDQVREWVDAGAAVYVCGSLEGMAPAVDAVLREALGDEALEAMAAQGRYRRDVY
;
A
#
# COMPACT_ATOMS: atom_id res chain seq x y z
N MET A 1 -55.71 4.61 12.16
CA MET A 1 -55.91 3.53 13.15
C MET A 1 -54.64 2.71 13.17
N THR A 2 -53.67 3.13 14.00
CA THR A 2 -53.30 2.57 15.33
C THR A 2 -52.19 1.54 15.26
N SER A 3 -51.02 1.97 15.77
CA SER A 3 -50.04 1.19 16.55
C SER A 3 -49.29 0.05 15.88
N ASN A 4 -48.00 0.27 15.58
CA ASN A 4 -46.97 -0.65 16.08
C ASN A 4 -45.61 0.07 16.25
N ALA A 5 -45.43 0.72 17.39
CA ALA A 5 -44.16 1.26 17.85
C ALA A 5 -43.96 0.77 19.28
N GLY A 6 -43.09 -0.22 19.49
CA GLY A 6 -42.81 -0.70 20.84
C GLY A 6 -42.12 -2.05 20.95
N ALA A 7 -40.97 -2.24 20.31
CA ALA A 7 -40.01 -3.29 20.70
C ALA A 7 -38.61 -2.92 20.22
N ARG A 8 -37.96 -1.98 20.93
CA ARG A 8 -36.50 -1.85 20.93
C ARG A 8 -36.02 -2.31 22.30
N GLU A 9 -35.59 -3.56 22.36
CA GLU A 9 -34.89 -4.13 23.50
C GLU A 9 -33.68 -3.27 23.86
N ARG A 10 -33.59 -2.92 25.14
CA ARG A 10 -32.43 -2.24 25.73
C ARG A 10 -31.28 -3.24 25.82
N ALA A 11 -30.40 -3.26 24.83
CA ALA A 11 -29.10 -3.89 24.98
C ALA A 11 -28.34 -3.16 26.11
N LEU A 12 -28.14 -3.84 27.24
CA LEU A 12 -27.35 -3.33 28.35
C LEU A 12 -25.93 -3.06 27.86
N ASN A 13 -25.51 -1.80 27.94
CA ASN A 13 -24.23 -1.35 27.43
C ASN A 13 -23.12 -1.80 28.40
N LEU A 14 -22.56 -3.00 28.18
CA LEU A 14 -21.56 -3.63 29.05
C LEU A 14 -20.34 -2.75 29.35
N SER A 15 -20.00 -1.84 28.43
CA SER A 15 -18.93 -0.85 28.61
C SER A 15 -19.21 0.15 29.75
N LEU A 16 -20.47 0.56 29.93
CA LEU A 16 -20.92 1.44 31.01
C LEU A 16 -20.86 0.73 32.37
N LEU A 17 -21.22 -0.55 32.39
CA LEU A 17 -21.11 -1.42 33.57
C LEU A 17 -19.65 -1.65 33.97
N GLY A 18 -18.76 -1.91 33.00
CA GLY A 18 -17.32 -2.05 33.23
C GLY A 18 -16.70 -0.76 33.80
N ASN A 19 -17.03 0.40 33.22
CA ASN A 19 -16.55 1.68 33.72
C ASN A 19 -17.07 2.00 35.14
N ALA A 20 -18.33 1.66 35.43
CA ALA A 20 -18.90 1.83 36.76
C ALA A 20 -18.19 0.94 37.80
N LEU A 21 -17.88 -0.31 37.45
CA LEU A 21 -17.12 -1.23 38.31
C LEU A 21 -15.68 -0.74 38.55
N ALA A 22 -15.01 -0.22 37.53
CA ALA A 22 -13.67 0.34 37.67
C ALA A 22 -13.65 1.57 38.60
N LEU A 23 -14.63 2.48 38.46
CA LEU A 23 -14.78 3.63 39.34
C LEU A 23 -15.06 3.23 40.79
N LEU A 24 -15.90 2.20 41.00
CA LEU A 24 -16.16 1.64 42.33
C LEU A 24 -14.90 1.02 42.94
N ALA A 25 -14.10 0.29 42.15
CA ALA A 25 -12.85 -0.30 42.61
C ALA A 25 -11.82 0.79 43.00
N LEU A 26 -11.71 1.87 42.22
CA LEU A 26 -10.86 3.02 42.55
C LEU A 26 -11.33 3.74 43.80
N ALA A 27 -12.64 3.93 43.98
CA ALA A 27 -13.21 4.53 45.19
C ALA A 27 -12.96 3.65 46.43
N ALA A 28 -13.11 2.33 46.30
CA ALA A 28 -12.82 1.37 47.36
C ALA A 28 -11.34 1.36 47.73
N LEU A 29 -10.44 1.42 46.74
CA LEU A 29 -9.00 1.53 46.96
C LEU A 29 -8.64 2.85 47.66
N ALA A 30 -9.21 3.97 47.22
CA ALA A 30 -9.01 5.27 47.87
C ALA A 30 -9.48 5.25 49.34
N ALA A 31 -10.63 4.63 49.62
CA ALA A 31 -11.14 4.47 50.99
C ALA A 31 -10.28 3.53 51.85
N ALA A 32 -9.74 2.45 51.26
CA ALA A 32 -8.82 1.54 51.93
C ALA A 32 -7.49 2.22 52.27
N LEU A 33 -6.92 3.00 51.35
CA LEU A 33 -5.71 3.79 51.57
C LEU A 33 -5.93 4.91 52.60
N ALA A 34 -7.12 5.54 52.61
CA ALA A 34 -7.47 6.55 53.60
C ALA A 34 -7.51 6.00 55.04
N ARG A 35 -7.78 4.69 55.23
CA ARG A 35 -7.74 4.03 56.54
C ARG A 35 -6.33 3.83 57.08
N TRP A 36 -5.31 3.85 56.24
CA TRP A 36 -3.90 3.77 56.65
C TRP A 36 -3.28 5.12 57.03
N GLN A 37 -4.08 6.19 56.96
CA GLN A 37 -3.62 7.52 57.29
C GLN A 37 -3.78 7.77 58.80
N ALA A 38 -2.65 7.84 59.51
CA ALA A 38 -2.60 8.00 60.97
C ALA A 38 -2.90 9.44 61.43
N ASP A 39 -2.74 10.43 60.54
CA ASP A 39 -2.95 11.84 60.83
C ASP A 39 -4.32 12.33 60.32
N ALA A 40 -4.94 13.25 61.05
CA ALA A 40 -6.16 13.92 60.61
C ALA A 40 -5.94 14.58 59.25
N TRP A 41 -6.90 14.43 58.32
CA TRP A 41 -6.83 14.97 56.97
C TRP A 41 -6.76 16.51 57.00
N GLN A 42 -5.55 17.06 57.04
CA GLN A 42 -5.34 18.49 56.95
C GLN A 42 -5.40 18.89 55.48
N TRP A 43 -6.59 19.27 55.02
CA TRP A 43 -6.72 19.95 53.74
C TRP A 43 -6.07 21.33 53.87
N VAL A 44 -4.78 21.41 53.55
CA VAL A 44 -4.11 22.70 53.32
C VAL A 44 -4.68 23.23 52.01
N ALA A 45 -5.68 24.13 52.11
CA ALA A 45 -6.34 24.70 50.94
C ALA A 45 -5.24 25.24 50.02
N PRO A 46 -5.12 24.73 48.77
CA PRO A 46 -4.16 25.30 47.83
C PRO A 46 -4.49 26.79 47.77
N GLY A 47 -3.54 27.66 48.10
CA GLY A 47 -3.79 29.10 48.05
C GLY A 47 -4.38 29.49 46.68
N ARG A 48 -5.15 30.57 46.61
CA ARG A 48 -5.90 30.97 45.40
C ARG A 48 -5.07 30.87 44.10
N GLY A 49 -3.77 31.16 44.14
CA GLY A 49 -2.86 31.01 43.00
C GLY A 49 -2.73 29.59 42.44
N ARG A 50 -2.74 28.55 43.29
CA ARG A 50 -2.67 27.14 42.85
C ARG A 50 -3.97 26.69 42.19
N TRP A 51 -5.12 27.19 42.65
CA TRP A 51 -6.41 26.96 41.98
C TRP A 51 -6.47 27.59 40.59
N TRP A 52 -5.96 28.81 40.45
CA TRP A 52 -5.83 29.46 39.15
C TRP A 52 -4.90 28.69 38.21
N MET A 53 -3.78 28.19 38.72
CA MET A 53 -2.83 27.40 37.94
C MET A 53 -3.42 26.05 37.51
N ALA A 54 -4.17 25.37 38.38
CA ALA A 54 -4.88 24.15 38.04
C ALA A 54 -5.97 24.40 36.98
N ALA A 55 -6.76 25.47 37.12
CA ALA A 55 -7.76 25.85 36.13
C ALA A 55 -7.13 26.18 34.77
N ALA A 56 -5.99 26.89 34.77
CA ALA A 56 -5.24 27.20 33.55
C ALA A 56 -4.68 25.94 32.86
N LEU A 57 -4.14 24.98 33.63
CA LEU A 57 -3.66 23.69 33.11
C LEU A 57 -4.80 22.86 32.50
N VAL A 58 -5.95 22.80 33.17
CA VAL A 58 -7.14 22.09 32.65
C VAL A 58 -7.64 22.76 31.37
N ALA A 59 -7.71 24.08 31.33
CA ALA A 59 -8.11 24.83 30.14
C ALA A 59 -7.13 24.64 28.97
N ALA A 60 -5.82 24.67 29.24
CA ALA A 60 -4.78 24.43 28.24
C ALA A 60 -4.83 23.00 27.70
N TYR A 61 -5.03 22.00 28.57
CA TYR A 61 -5.20 20.61 28.17
C TYR A 61 -6.48 20.40 27.35
N ALA A 62 -7.60 20.98 27.76
CA ALA A 62 -8.85 20.93 27.00
C ALA A 62 -8.71 21.61 25.62
N GLY A 63 -8.02 22.76 25.55
CA GLY A 63 -7.69 23.44 24.30
C GLY A 63 -6.80 22.61 23.38
N PHE A 64 -5.78 21.96 23.93
CA PHE A 64 -4.91 21.03 23.19
C PHE A 64 -5.68 19.82 22.66
N VAL A 65 -6.50 19.17 23.50
CA VAL A 65 -7.35 18.04 23.09
C VAL A 65 -8.32 18.46 21.99
N ALA A 66 -8.95 19.64 22.10
CA ALA A 66 -9.84 20.17 21.08
C ALA A 66 -9.11 20.50 19.76
N ALA A 67 -7.89 21.05 19.83
CA ALA A 67 -7.06 21.34 18.66
C ALA A 67 -6.61 20.05 17.95
N VAL A 68 -6.18 19.04 18.70
CA VAL A 68 -5.82 17.71 18.18
C VAL A 68 -7.05 17.00 17.60
N ALA A 69 -8.20 17.03 18.27
CA ALA A 69 -9.43 16.46 17.73
C ALA A 69 -9.87 17.17 16.44
N ARG A 70 -9.69 18.50 16.34
CA ARG A 70 -10.01 19.28 15.15
C ARG A 70 -9.02 19.04 14.02
N SER A 71 -7.72 18.89 14.29
CA SER A 71 -6.74 18.53 13.26
C SER A 71 -6.98 17.11 12.74
N ARG A 72 -7.23 16.14 13.63
CA ARG A 72 -7.60 14.77 13.26
C ARG A 72 -8.87 14.70 12.42
N ARG A 73 -9.93 15.43 12.81
CA ARG A 73 -11.16 15.53 12.00
C ARG A 73 -10.93 16.20 10.65
N ARG A 74 -9.96 17.11 10.53
CA ARG A 74 -9.61 17.77 9.27
C ARG A 74 -8.79 16.86 8.35
N SER A 75 -7.82 16.11 8.89
CA SER A 75 -7.03 15.13 8.12
C SER A 75 -7.89 13.94 7.67
N ALA A 76 -8.67 13.36 8.57
CA ALA A 76 -9.59 12.26 8.22
C ALA A 76 -10.64 12.67 7.18
N ARG A 77 -11.10 13.93 7.20
CA ARG A 77 -12.03 14.47 6.19
C ARG A 77 -11.35 14.82 4.85
N ARG A 78 -10.02 14.97 4.84
CA ARG A 78 -9.20 15.21 3.64
C ARG A 78 -8.94 13.93 2.85
N GLU A 79 -8.79 12.80 3.54
CA GLU A 79 -8.53 11.50 2.92
C GLU A 79 -9.80 10.67 2.65
N ALA A 80 -10.87 10.88 3.43
CA ALA A 80 -12.14 10.20 3.21
C ALA A 80 -12.73 10.54 1.83
N LEU A 81 -13.12 9.50 1.09
CA LEU A 81 -13.89 9.64 -0.14
C LEU A 81 -15.20 10.39 0.15
N PRO A 82 -15.66 11.27 -0.76
CA PRO A 82 -16.95 11.92 -0.59
C PRO A 82 -18.05 10.84 -0.56
N ALA A 83 -18.89 10.88 0.47
CA ALA A 83 -20.03 9.98 0.56
C ALA A 83 -21.00 10.26 -0.60
N ILE A 84 -21.31 9.24 -1.39
CA ILE A 84 -22.31 9.33 -2.46
C ILE A 84 -23.69 9.39 -1.80
N HIS A 85 -24.29 10.57 -1.74
CA HIS A 85 -25.63 10.74 -1.21
C HIS A 85 -26.66 10.54 -2.32
N ALA A 86 -27.68 9.69 -2.07
CA ALA A 86 -28.73 9.39 -3.03
C ALA A 86 -29.46 10.64 -3.57
N ASP A 87 -29.57 11.68 -2.75
CA ASP A 87 -30.35 12.89 -3.06
C ASP A 87 -29.53 14.03 -3.72
N ARG A 88 -28.20 13.88 -3.88
CA ARG A 88 -27.29 14.91 -4.45
C ARG A 88 -26.23 14.30 -5.37
N ARG A 89 -26.63 13.34 -6.21
CA ARG A 89 -25.72 12.61 -7.10
C ARG A 89 -25.17 13.48 -8.23
N GLY A 90 -23.92 13.21 -8.60
CA GLY A 90 -23.29 13.70 -9.82
C GLY A 90 -23.92 13.13 -11.08
N ASP A 91 -23.82 13.87 -12.19
CA ASP A 91 -24.11 13.34 -13.53
C ASP A 91 -23.01 12.37 -14.00
N TRP A 92 -21.84 12.48 -13.39
CA TRP A 92 -20.64 11.69 -13.65
C TRP A 92 -20.24 10.86 -12.43
N LEU A 93 -19.75 9.66 -12.71
CA LEU A 93 -19.07 8.81 -11.75
C LEU A 93 -17.60 8.63 -12.17
N VAL A 94 -16.67 8.75 -11.25
CA VAL A 94 -15.31 8.21 -11.40
C VAL A 94 -15.16 7.08 -10.39
N ALA A 95 -15.06 5.85 -10.87
CA ALA A 95 -14.90 4.67 -10.05
C ALA A 95 -13.50 4.10 -10.22
N PHE A 96 -12.89 3.61 -9.14
CA PHE A 96 -11.56 3.03 -9.20
C PHE A 96 -11.43 1.70 -8.45
N ALA A 97 -10.52 0.87 -8.95
CA ALA A 97 -10.06 -0.33 -8.27
C ALA A 97 -8.53 -0.32 -8.26
N SER A 98 -7.93 -0.36 -7.07
CA SER A 98 -6.48 -0.25 -6.92
C SER A 98 -5.97 -1.14 -5.80
N GLN A 99 -4.90 -1.88 -6.08
CA GLN A 99 -4.19 -2.63 -5.05
C GLN A 99 -3.17 -1.73 -4.34
N THR A 100 -2.33 -1.05 -5.13
CA THR A 100 -1.18 -0.26 -4.65
C THR A 100 -1.41 1.25 -4.71
N GLY A 101 -2.65 1.69 -4.92
CA GLY A 101 -3.04 3.10 -4.90
C GLY A 101 -2.75 3.92 -6.17
N PHE A 102 -2.05 3.39 -7.18
CA PHE A 102 -1.77 4.16 -8.41
C PHE A 102 -3.03 4.49 -9.21
N ALA A 103 -3.92 3.49 -9.41
CA ALA A 103 -5.21 3.70 -10.05
C ALA A 103 -6.10 4.67 -9.26
N GLU A 104 -6.03 4.64 -7.93
CA GLU A 104 -6.73 5.61 -7.08
C GLU A 104 -6.23 7.05 -7.31
N GLN A 105 -4.91 7.25 -7.42
CA GLN A 105 -4.35 8.58 -7.68
C GLN A 105 -4.80 9.13 -9.03
N LEU A 106 -4.78 8.30 -10.08
CA LEU A 106 -5.27 8.69 -11.40
C LEU A 106 -6.77 8.98 -11.39
N ALA A 107 -7.57 8.16 -10.70
CA ALA A 107 -9.00 8.40 -10.53
C ALA A 107 -9.29 9.71 -9.80
N ARG A 108 -8.54 10.03 -8.73
CA ARG A 108 -8.65 11.30 -8.01
C ARG A 108 -8.31 12.49 -8.91
N ARG A 109 -7.26 12.38 -9.73
CA ARG A 109 -6.89 13.41 -10.73
C ARG A 109 -7.96 13.56 -11.80
N SER A 110 -8.49 12.47 -12.34
CA SER A 110 -9.60 12.48 -13.30
C SER A 110 -10.85 13.12 -12.71
N TRP A 111 -11.22 12.73 -11.49
CA TRP A 111 -12.35 13.32 -10.78
C TRP A 111 -12.16 14.82 -10.54
N GLN A 112 -10.98 15.23 -10.09
CA GLN A 112 -10.65 16.64 -9.89
C GLN A 112 -10.71 17.43 -11.20
N ALA A 113 -10.17 16.89 -12.30
CA ALA A 113 -10.24 17.50 -13.62
C ALA A 113 -11.69 17.74 -14.09
N LEU A 114 -12.58 16.75 -13.89
CA LEU A 114 -14.00 16.92 -14.20
C LEU A 114 -14.65 18.00 -13.31
N ARG A 115 -14.30 18.04 -12.02
CA ARG A 115 -14.84 19.03 -11.07
C ARG A 115 -14.38 20.44 -11.38
N ASP A 116 -13.11 20.63 -11.73
CA ASP A 116 -12.52 21.91 -12.12
C ASP A 116 -13.11 22.44 -13.44
N ALA A 117 -13.62 21.54 -14.29
CA ALA A 117 -14.40 21.86 -15.47
C ALA A 117 -15.89 22.17 -15.18
N GLY A 118 -16.30 22.14 -13.91
CA GLY A 118 -17.66 22.43 -13.48
C GLY A 118 -18.64 21.25 -13.58
N LEU A 119 -18.18 20.07 -13.99
CA LEU A 119 -19.02 18.88 -14.08
C LEU A 119 -19.31 18.31 -12.69
N ASN A 120 -20.55 17.86 -12.47
CA ASN A 120 -20.93 17.22 -11.22
C ASN A 120 -20.49 15.75 -11.20
N ALA A 121 -19.29 15.50 -10.66
CA ALA A 121 -18.70 14.17 -10.59
C ALA A 121 -18.60 13.64 -9.15
N ASP A 122 -18.97 12.38 -8.95
CA ASP A 122 -18.75 11.60 -7.73
C ASP A 122 -17.50 10.72 -7.88
N LEU A 123 -16.84 10.40 -6.75
CA LEU A 123 -15.66 9.51 -6.71
C LEU A 123 -15.95 8.30 -5.80
N ALA A 124 -15.74 7.09 -6.32
CA ALA A 124 -16.09 5.86 -5.64
C ALA A 124 -15.01 4.77 -5.74
N VAL A 125 -14.88 3.95 -4.70
CA VAL A 125 -14.18 2.65 -4.80
C VAL A 125 -15.13 1.67 -5.48
N LEU A 126 -14.68 0.98 -6.53
CA LEU A 126 -15.54 0.13 -7.36
C LEU A 126 -16.30 -0.94 -6.55
N GLY A 127 -15.65 -1.59 -5.57
CA GLY A 127 -16.26 -2.59 -4.69
C GLY A 127 -17.38 -2.07 -3.77
N THR A 128 -17.56 -0.74 -3.66
CA THR A 128 -18.68 -0.14 -2.93
C THR A 128 -19.93 0.01 -3.78
N LEU A 129 -19.82 -0.20 -5.09
CA LEU A 129 -20.90 -0.04 -6.05
C LEU A 129 -21.62 -1.37 -6.29
N ASP A 130 -22.91 -1.29 -6.60
CA ASP A 130 -23.68 -2.36 -7.21
C ASP A 130 -24.27 -1.93 -8.57
N ALA A 131 -24.84 -2.89 -9.31
CA ALA A 131 -25.40 -2.63 -10.63
C ALA A 131 -26.59 -1.66 -10.58
N THR A 132 -27.38 -1.68 -9.50
CA THR A 132 -28.51 -0.77 -9.32
C THR A 132 -28.02 0.66 -9.13
N GLN A 133 -27.00 0.90 -8.31
CA GLN A 133 -26.37 2.20 -8.14
C GLN A 133 -25.75 2.69 -9.45
N LEU A 134 -25.05 1.81 -10.17
CA LEU A 134 -24.44 2.16 -11.44
C LEU A 134 -25.47 2.59 -12.50
N ALA A 135 -26.65 1.95 -12.52
CA ALA A 135 -27.75 2.29 -13.41
C ALA A 135 -28.29 3.73 -13.22
N HIS A 136 -27.97 4.40 -12.13
CA HIS A 136 -28.41 5.79 -11.93
C HIS A 136 -27.50 6.82 -12.61
N TYR A 137 -26.29 6.43 -13.03
CA TYR A 137 -25.36 7.32 -13.70
C TYR A 137 -25.55 7.27 -15.20
N ARG A 138 -25.45 8.44 -15.85
CA ARG A 138 -25.41 8.54 -17.31
C ARG A 138 -24.00 8.44 -17.86
N ARG A 139 -22.99 8.79 -17.07
CA ARG A 139 -21.59 8.76 -17.48
C ARG A 139 -20.71 8.23 -16.35
N ALA A 140 -19.83 7.28 -16.66
CA ALA A 140 -18.86 6.75 -15.70
C ALA A 140 -17.47 6.60 -16.32
N LEU A 141 -16.44 6.91 -15.55
CA LEU A 141 -15.05 6.62 -15.88
C LEU A 141 -14.53 5.60 -14.88
N PHE A 142 -13.95 4.51 -15.38
CA PHE A 142 -13.38 3.44 -14.57
C PHE A 142 -11.87 3.45 -14.68
N VAL A 143 -11.19 3.57 -13.55
CA VAL A 143 -9.73 3.50 -13.48
C VAL A 143 -9.33 2.28 -12.66
N VAL A 144 -8.91 1.22 -13.33
CA VAL A 144 -8.76 -0.10 -12.70
C VAL A 144 -7.40 -0.71 -12.96
N SER A 145 -6.74 -1.20 -11.92
CA SER A 145 -5.53 -2.01 -12.06
C SER A 145 -5.86 -3.51 -12.15
N THR A 146 -4.98 -4.28 -12.77
CA THR A 146 -4.97 -5.74 -12.67
C THR A 146 -3.99 -6.20 -11.58
N THR A 147 -4.25 -7.32 -10.91
CA THR A 147 -3.35 -7.90 -9.89
C THR A 147 -3.01 -9.35 -10.17
N GLY A 148 -1.78 -9.76 -9.83
CA GLY A 148 -1.33 -11.15 -9.91
C GLY A 148 -1.54 -11.75 -11.30
N GLU A 149 -2.29 -12.86 -11.37
CA GLU A 149 -2.57 -13.64 -12.58
C GLU A 149 -3.74 -13.10 -13.41
N GLY A 150 -3.90 -11.78 -13.48
CA GLY A 150 -5.00 -11.17 -14.24
C GLY A 150 -6.26 -10.87 -13.41
N ASP A 151 -6.22 -11.00 -12.09
CA ASP A 151 -7.36 -10.83 -11.21
C ASP A 151 -7.72 -9.35 -10.95
N ALA A 152 -8.94 -9.16 -10.44
CA ALA A 152 -9.39 -7.86 -9.95
C ALA A 152 -8.71 -7.54 -8.61
N PRO A 153 -8.38 -6.26 -8.33
CA PRO A 153 -7.90 -5.84 -7.01
C PRO A 153 -8.95 -6.10 -5.93
N ASP A 154 -8.52 -6.24 -4.67
CA ASP A 154 -9.43 -6.49 -3.53
C ASP A 154 -10.54 -5.46 -3.42
N SER A 155 -10.19 -4.22 -3.70
CA SER A 155 -11.09 -3.08 -3.73
C SER A 155 -12.25 -3.22 -4.73
N ALA A 156 -12.25 -4.23 -5.62
CA ALA A 156 -13.31 -4.55 -6.57
C ALA A 156 -13.93 -5.94 -6.37
N ALA A 157 -13.44 -6.77 -5.45
CA ALA A 157 -13.91 -8.15 -5.29
C ALA A 157 -15.43 -8.25 -5.06
N ALA A 158 -15.98 -7.36 -4.22
CA ALA A 158 -17.41 -7.28 -3.96
C ALA A 158 -18.22 -6.89 -5.22
N PHE A 159 -17.70 -5.99 -6.05
CA PHE A 159 -18.33 -5.57 -7.31
C PHE A 159 -18.34 -6.71 -8.34
N VAL A 160 -17.22 -7.42 -8.48
CA VAL A 160 -17.13 -8.59 -9.37
C VAL A 160 -18.21 -9.61 -8.99
N ARG A 161 -18.34 -9.94 -7.71
CA ARG A 161 -19.30 -10.95 -7.27
C ARG A 161 -20.76 -10.47 -7.34
N LYS A 162 -21.05 -9.23 -6.92
CA LYS A 162 -22.43 -8.72 -6.78
C LYS A 162 -22.97 -8.08 -8.06
N ALA A 163 -22.15 -7.29 -8.75
CA ALA A 163 -22.56 -6.53 -9.93
C ALA A 163 -22.23 -7.26 -11.23
N MET A 164 -20.98 -7.73 -11.40
CA MET A 164 -20.60 -8.40 -12.66
C MET A 164 -21.26 -9.77 -12.83
N GLY A 165 -21.61 -10.44 -11.73
CA GLY A 165 -22.43 -11.65 -11.75
C GLY A 165 -23.92 -11.43 -12.03
N ALA A 166 -24.41 -10.18 -12.03
CA ALA A 166 -25.81 -9.84 -12.25
C ALA A 166 -26.06 -9.40 -13.71
N ALA A 167 -27.16 -9.85 -14.31
CA ALA A 167 -27.56 -9.51 -15.68
C ALA A 167 -28.36 -8.18 -15.74
N THR A 168 -27.88 -7.13 -15.07
CA THR A 168 -28.57 -5.82 -15.04
C THR A 168 -28.26 -5.00 -16.29
N PRO A 169 -29.26 -4.58 -17.09
CA PRO A 169 -29.03 -3.70 -18.23
C PRO A 169 -28.65 -2.27 -17.80
N LEU A 170 -27.69 -1.67 -18.51
CA LEU A 170 -27.17 -0.31 -18.32
C LEU A 170 -27.22 0.53 -19.62
N PRO A 171 -28.33 0.53 -20.39
CA PRO A 171 -28.37 1.14 -21.73
C PRO A 171 -28.15 2.67 -21.74
N GLN A 172 -28.42 3.34 -20.62
CA GLN A 172 -28.25 4.78 -20.45
C GLN A 172 -26.82 5.20 -20.09
N LEU A 173 -25.93 4.25 -19.78
CA LEU A 173 -24.59 4.54 -19.29
C LEU A 173 -23.61 4.71 -20.46
N GLY A 174 -23.06 5.90 -20.60
CA GLY A 174 -21.82 6.14 -21.33
C GLY A 174 -20.61 5.83 -20.43
N PHE A 175 -19.62 5.08 -20.89
CA PHE A 175 -18.47 4.74 -20.05
C PHE A 175 -17.11 4.90 -20.73
N GLY A 176 -16.07 5.12 -19.95
CA GLY A 176 -14.66 5.03 -20.39
C GLY A 176 -13.86 4.21 -19.39
N VAL A 177 -12.88 3.44 -19.87
CA VAL A 177 -12.03 2.59 -19.01
C VAL A 177 -10.56 2.93 -19.25
N LEU A 178 -9.84 3.16 -18.14
CA LEU A 178 -8.38 3.17 -18.07
C LEU A 178 -7.95 1.89 -17.36
N ALA A 179 -7.39 0.94 -18.12
CA ALA A 179 -6.87 -0.31 -17.59
C ALA A 179 -5.37 -0.19 -17.35
N LEU A 180 -4.94 -0.47 -16.11
CA LEU A 180 -3.55 -0.47 -15.73
C LEU A 180 -3.04 -1.90 -15.60
N GLY A 181 -1.94 -2.18 -16.28
CA GLY A 181 -1.26 -3.47 -16.25
C GLY A 181 0.23 -3.34 -16.53
N ASP A 182 0.88 -4.49 -16.68
CA ASP A 182 2.29 -4.59 -17.05
C ASP A 182 2.42 -5.74 -18.05
N ARG A 183 2.97 -5.47 -19.24
CA ARG A 183 3.12 -6.44 -20.32
C ARG A 183 4.10 -7.58 -20.00
N GLU A 184 4.83 -7.51 -18.89
CA GLU A 184 5.64 -8.64 -18.38
C GLU A 184 4.77 -9.77 -17.83
N TYR A 185 3.51 -9.49 -17.48
CA TYR A 185 2.55 -10.50 -17.06
C TYR A 185 1.77 -11.03 -18.26
N VAL A 186 1.45 -12.32 -18.23
CA VAL A 186 0.70 -13.01 -19.29
C VAL A 186 -0.67 -12.35 -19.50
N GLU A 187 -1.34 -12.02 -18.41
CA GLU A 187 -2.70 -11.47 -18.37
C GLU A 187 -2.68 -9.93 -18.34
N TYR A 188 -2.03 -9.30 -19.33
CA TYR A 188 -1.94 -7.85 -19.47
C TYR A 188 -3.33 -7.19 -19.47
N CYS A 189 -3.54 -6.20 -18.59
CA CYS A 189 -4.80 -5.45 -18.46
C CYS A 189 -6.08 -6.30 -18.29
N ALA A 190 -5.96 -7.58 -17.91
CA ALA A 190 -7.05 -8.56 -17.98
C ALA A 190 -8.32 -8.14 -17.22
N PHE A 191 -8.20 -7.59 -16.01
CA PHE A 191 -9.38 -7.12 -15.28
C PHE A 191 -10.08 -5.95 -15.99
N GLY A 192 -9.31 -5.02 -16.55
CA GLY A 192 -9.83 -3.91 -17.35
C GLY A 192 -10.58 -4.40 -18.59
N HIS A 193 -10.04 -5.39 -19.30
CA HIS A 193 -10.74 -6.03 -20.43
C HIS A 193 -12.04 -6.69 -20.02
N ARG A 194 -12.04 -7.46 -18.91
CA ARG A 194 -13.26 -8.09 -18.39
C ARG A 194 -14.33 -7.06 -18.02
N LEU A 195 -13.93 -5.94 -17.42
CA LEU A 195 -14.84 -4.86 -17.05
C LEU A 195 -15.43 -4.16 -18.29
N ASP A 196 -14.62 -3.81 -19.28
CA ASP A 196 -15.09 -3.22 -20.55
C ASP A 196 -16.07 -4.16 -21.26
N HIS A 197 -15.72 -5.45 -21.37
CA HIS A 197 -16.57 -6.46 -21.98
C HIS A 197 -17.92 -6.60 -21.25
N TRP A 198 -17.90 -6.65 -19.91
CA TRP A 198 -19.13 -6.72 -19.12
C TRP A 198 -20.01 -5.48 -19.30
N LEU A 199 -19.43 -4.27 -19.30
CA LEU A 199 -20.18 -3.02 -19.52
C LEU A 199 -20.86 -3.02 -20.89
N ARG A 200 -20.15 -3.43 -21.94
CA ARG A 200 -20.72 -3.57 -23.30
C ARG A 200 -21.86 -4.60 -23.34
N HIS A 201 -21.69 -5.75 -22.68
CA HIS A 201 -22.72 -6.78 -22.58
C HIS A 201 -23.96 -6.31 -21.81
N ALA A 202 -23.78 -5.43 -20.82
CA ALA A 202 -24.88 -4.77 -20.12
C ALA A 202 -25.59 -3.70 -20.98
N GLY A 203 -25.10 -3.38 -22.18
CA GLY A 203 -25.69 -2.39 -23.09
C GLY A 203 -25.16 -0.96 -22.90
N ALA A 204 -24.17 -0.76 -22.03
CA ALA A 204 -23.51 0.54 -21.88
C ALA A 204 -22.72 0.90 -23.15
N GLN A 205 -22.62 2.20 -23.44
CA GLN A 205 -21.98 2.72 -24.64
C GLN A 205 -20.57 3.26 -24.31
N PRO A 206 -19.51 2.82 -25.00
CA PRO A 206 -18.19 3.39 -24.79
C PRO A 206 -18.16 4.85 -25.26
N LEU A 207 -17.62 5.74 -24.43
CA LEU A 207 -17.35 7.14 -24.77
C LEU A 207 -16.12 7.27 -25.68
N PHE A 208 -15.19 6.32 -25.54
CA PHE A 208 -13.95 6.17 -26.31
C PHE A 208 -13.42 4.75 -26.09
N ASP A 209 -12.39 4.36 -26.85
CA ASP A 209 -11.78 3.03 -26.75
C ASP A 209 -11.06 2.82 -25.42
N LEU A 210 -11.01 1.57 -24.97
CA LEU A 210 -10.27 1.18 -23.76
C LEU A 210 -8.83 1.67 -23.85
N VAL A 211 -8.40 2.46 -22.87
CA VAL A 211 -7.02 2.92 -22.77
C VAL A 211 -6.25 1.95 -21.87
N GLU A 212 -5.27 1.26 -22.45
CA GLU A 212 -4.37 0.37 -21.72
C GLU A 212 -3.09 1.12 -21.35
N VAL A 213 -2.68 1.03 -20.08
CA VAL A 213 -1.46 1.66 -19.56
C VAL A 213 -0.48 0.56 -19.19
N ASP A 214 0.61 0.48 -19.94
CA ASP A 214 1.74 -0.40 -19.64
C ASP A 214 2.67 0.27 -18.64
N ASN A 215 2.64 -0.19 -17.39
CA ASN A 215 3.55 0.21 -16.33
C ASN A 215 3.74 1.73 -16.17
N GLY A 216 2.62 2.47 -16.22
CA GLY A 216 2.62 3.93 -16.10
C GLY A 216 3.08 4.68 -17.35
N ASP A 217 3.03 4.05 -18.53
CA ASP A 217 3.38 4.65 -19.82
C ASP A 217 2.78 6.05 -19.99
N ALA A 218 3.65 7.04 -20.17
CA ALA A 218 3.26 8.43 -20.30
C ALA A 218 2.45 8.68 -21.57
N GLY A 219 2.64 7.88 -22.64
CA GLY A 219 1.84 7.96 -23.86
C GLY A 219 0.37 7.66 -23.62
N ALA A 220 0.09 6.49 -23.01
CA ALA A 220 -1.24 6.07 -22.62
C ALA A 220 -1.89 7.03 -21.61
N LEU A 221 -1.12 7.51 -20.62
CA LEU A 221 -1.63 8.50 -19.66
C LEU A 221 -1.98 9.84 -20.32
N ARG A 222 -1.20 10.30 -21.31
CA ARG A 222 -1.53 11.48 -22.11
C ARG A 222 -2.75 11.24 -23.00
N HIS A 223 -2.90 10.04 -23.53
CA HIS A 223 -4.09 9.66 -24.30
C HIS A 223 -5.36 9.72 -23.43
N TRP A 224 -5.30 9.17 -22.22
CA TRP A 224 -6.38 9.30 -21.24
C TRP A 224 -6.70 10.75 -20.87
N GLN A 225 -5.66 11.57 -20.62
CA GLN A 225 -5.83 13.01 -20.38
C GLN A 225 -6.52 13.72 -21.55
N HIS A 226 -6.16 13.37 -22.77
CA HIS A 226 -6.79 13.93 -23.96
C HIS A 226 -8.29 13.65 -23.98
N HIS A 227 -8.72 12.41 -23.69
CA HIS A 227 -10.14 12.09 -23.56
C HIS A 227 -10.84 12.87 -22.45
N LEU A 228 -10.22 12.99 -21.27
CA LEU A 228 -10.77 13.83 -20.20
C LEU A 228 -10.95 15.27 -20.64
N GLY A 229 -9.98 15.82 -21.37
CA GLY A 229 -10.04 17.17 -21.89
C GLY A 229 -11.21 17.35 -22.88
N LEU A 230 -11.40 16.41 -23.79
CA LEU A 230 -12.54 16.39 -24.72
C LEU A 230 -13.89 16.34 -23.98
N LEU A 231 -13.99 15.50 -22.94
CA LEU A 231 -15.21 15.37 -22.13
C LEU A 231 -15.48 16.59 -21.24
N ALA A 232 -14.42 17.24 -20.75
CA ALA A 232 -14.46 18.42 -19.90
C ALA A 232 -14.61 19.73 -20.70
N GLY A 233 -14.47 19.70 -22.03
CA GLY A 233 -14.44 20.90 -22.87
C GLY A 233 -13.21 21.78 -22.65
N ARG A 234 -12.09 21.19 -22.23
CA ARG A 234 -10.81 21.89 -21.96
C ARG A 234 -9.62 21.13 -22.54
N THR A 235 -8.71 21.83 -23.20
CA THR A 235 -7.48 21.24 -23.77
C THR A 235 -6.23 21.48 -22.93
N ASP A 236 -6.33 22.20 -21.81
CA ASP A 236 -5.23 22.68 -20.97
C ASP A 236 -5.15 21.93 -19.62
N LEU A 237 -5.24 20.60 -19.63
CA LEU A 237 -4.99 19.80 -18.43
C LEU A 237 -3.48 19.76 -18.09
N PRO A 238 -3.09 19.76 -16.81
CA PRO A 238 -1.67 19.62 -16.41
C PRO A 238 -1.07 18.33 -16.97
N ASP A 239 0.21 18.31 -17.33
CA ASP A 239 0.91 17.10 -17.78
C ASP A 239 0.95 16.04 -16.65
N TRP A 240 0.34 14.87 -16.86
CA TRP A 240 0.40 13.76 -15.88
C TRP A 240 1.57 12.80 -16.15
N SER A 241 2.66 13.29 -16.73
CA SER A 241 3.90 12.53 -16.86
C SER A 241 4.28 11.86 -15.53
N ALA A 242 4.72 10.62 -15.62
CA ALA A 242 5.14 9.85 -14.46
C ALA A 242 6.36 10.55 -13.83
N PRO A 243 6.43 10.71 -12.50
CA PRO A 243 7.56 11.40 -11.88
C PRO A 243 8.89 10.76 -12.27
N ALA A 244 9.91 11.57 -12.51
CA ALA A 244 11.22 11.11 -12.98
C ALA A 244 11.99 10.36 -11.88
N TYR A 245 12.80 9.38 -12.28
CA TYR A 245 13.75 8.73 -11.40
C TYR A 245 14.84 9.72 -10.99
N ALA A 246 15.18 9.74 -9.71
CA ALA A 246 16.28 10.53 -9.19
C ALA A 246 17.48 9.61 -8.89
N PRO A 247 18.71 10.12 -8.96
CA PRO A 247 19.89 9.36 -8.55
C PRO A 247 19.97 9.27 -7.03
N TRP A 248 20.03 8.05 -6.51
CA TRP A 248 20.29 7.72 -5.11
C TRP A 248 21.63 6.99 -4.99
N ARG A 249 22.21 6.94 -3.79
CA ARG A 249 23.45 6.21 -3.51
C ARG A 249 23.17 5.03 -2.60
N LEU A 250 23.69 3.86 -2.96
CA LEU A 250 23.72 2.69 -2.07
C LEU A 250 24.74 2.95 -0.95
N ARG A 251 24.25 3.29 0.24
CA ARG A 251 25.07 3.64 1.41
C ARG A 251 25.51 2.40 2.20
N GLU A 252 24.62 1.41 2.31
CA GLU A 252 24.85 0.22 3.11
C GLU A 252 24.24 -0.99 2.42
N ARG A 253 24.96 -2.11 2.44
CA ARG A 253 24.48 -3.44 2.07
C ARG A 253 25.04 -4.45 3.05
N ARG A 254 24.16 -5.15 3.76
CA ARG A 254 24.55 -6.21 4.71
C ARG A 254 23.63 -7.43 4.55
N ILE A 255 24.18 -8.62 4.72
CA ILE A 255 23.37 -9.85 4.79
C ILE A 255 22.53 -9.79 6.07
N ALA A 256 21.22 -10.01 5.91
CA ALA A 256 20.21 -9.91 6.96
C ALA A 256 19.97 -11.24 7.70
N ASN A 257 20.34 -12.38 7.09
CA ASN A 257 20.11 -13.72 7.63
C ASN A 257 21.29 -14.67 7.37
N PRO A 258 22.49 -14.35 7.91
CA PRO A 258 23.65 -15.23 7.76
C PRO A 258 23.33 -16.63 8.32
N GLY A 259 23.66 -17.68 7.56
CA GLY A 259 23.41 -19.06 7.97
C GLY A 259 21.96 -19.54 7.79
N SER A 260 21.10 -18.77 7.11
CA SER A 260 19.77 -19.24 6.73
C SER A 260 19.83 -20.45 5.79
N ALA A 261 18.86 -21.35 5.92
CA ALA A 261 18.71 -22.50 5.03
C ALA A 261 18.14 -22.14 3.64
N GLY A 262 17.76 -20.88 3.38
CA GLY A 262 17.39 -20.48 2.04
C GLY A 262 18.09 -19.21 1.57
N ALA A 263 17.59 -18.63 0.48
CA ALA A 263 18.29 -17.55 -0.20
C ALA A 263 18.62 -16.37 0.73
N ALA A 264 19.81 -15.82 0.54
CA ALA A 264 20.30 -14.68 1.29
C ALA A 264 19.34 -13.49 1.14
N ALA A 265 18.99 -12.90 2.28
CA ALA A 265 18.31 -11.62 2.36
C ALA A 265 19.31 -10.54 2.75
N PHE A 266 19.07 -9.32 2.31
CA PHE A 266 19.95 -8.18 2.51
C PHE A 266 19.17 -7.00 3.08
N HIS A 267 19.77 -6.33 4.05
CA HIS A 267 19.38 -4.97 4.40
C HIS A 267 20.18 -4.00 3.54
N LEU A 268 19.46 -3.11 2.87
CA LEU A 268 20.04 -2.05 2.04
C LEU A 268 19.65 -0.71 2.64
N ALA A 269 20.53 0.28 2.55
CA ALA A 269 20.22 1.67 2.85
C ALA A 269 20.60 2.56 1.66
N LEU A 270 19.65 3.39 1.22
CA LEU A 270 19.84 4.35 0.14
C LEU A 270 19.62 5.77 0.65
N VAL A 271 20.39 6.71 0.11
CA VAL A 271 20.24 8.15 0.37
C VAL A 271 20.23 8.91 -0.96
N PRO A 272 19.50 10.05 -1.07
CA PRO A 272 19.53 10.87 -2.27
C PRO A 272 20.96 11.32 -2.59
N ALA A 273 21.37 11.21 -3.86
CA ALA A 273 22.74 11.55 -4.25
C ALA A 273 23.03 13.06 -4.13
N ASP A 274 21.98 13.89 -4.19
CA ASP A 274 21.99 15.34 -4.08
C ASP A 274 21.88 15.84 -2.62
N GLY A 275 21.70 14.93 -1.65
CA GLY A 275 21.49 15.28 -0.25
C GLY A 275 20.13 15.93 0.03
N SER A 276 19.16 15.79 -0.88
CA SER A 276 17.80 16.28 -0.68
C SER A 276 17.12 15.66 0.56
N ALA A 277 16.12 16.37 1.07
CA ALA A 277 15.37 15.92 2.23
C ALA A 277 14.61 14.61 1.94
N LEU A 278 14.65 13.69 2.90
CA LEU A 278 13.95 12.40 2.85
C LEU A 278 12.45 12.60 2.99
N GLN A 279 11.67 12.24 1.96
CA GLN A 279 10.21 12.40 1.94
C GLN A 279 9.52 11.12 1.46
N TRP A 280 8.87 10.41 2.38
CA TRP A 280 7.94 9.30 2.13
C TRP A 280 7.14 8.98 3.41
N ARG A 281 6.10 8.17 3.29
CA ARG A 281 5.37 7.58 4.42
C ARG A 281 5.59 6.08 4.52
N ALA A 282 5.36 5.51 5.71
CA ALA A 282 5.35 4.07 5.85
C ALA A 282 4.29 3.44 4.93
N GLY A 283 4.67 2.39 4.20
CA GLY A 283 3.83 1.74 3.19
C GLY A 283 4.13 2.19 1.75
N ASP A 284 4.84 3.30 1.54
CA ASP A 284 5.30 3.72 0.22
C ASP A 284 6.30 2.73 -0.39
N ILE A 285 6.38 2.76 -1.72
CA ILE A 285 7.16 1.81 -2.53
C ILE A 285 8.36 2.53 -3.13
N ALA A 286 9.52 1.88 -3.06
CA ALA A 286 10.70 2.26 -3.82
C ALA A 286 10.65 1.55 -5.18
N GLU A 287 10.49 2.31 -6.25
CA GLU A 287 10.71 1.84 -7.61
C GLU A 287 12.18 2.06 -7.96
N ILE A 288 12.86 0.99 -8.37
CA ILE A 288 14.27 1.01 -8.71
C ILE A 288 14.43 0.59 -10.16
N GLY A 289 15.20 1.37 -10.93
CA GLY A 289 15.68 0.98 -12.24
C GLY A 289 16.88 0.05 -12.11
N PRO A 290 16.73 -1.27 -12.33
CA PRO A 290 17.86 -2.18 -12.28
C PRO A 290 18.78 -1.99 -13.49
N ARG A 291 19.99 -2.54 -13.40
CA ARG A 291 20.95 -2.53 -14.50
C ARG A 291 21.51 -3.91 -14.78
N ASN A 292 21.84 -4.16 -16.04
CA ASN A 292 22.67 -5.30 -16.41
C ASN A 292 24.08 -5.10 -15.82
N PRO A 293 24.75 -6.19 -15.40
CA PRO A 293 26.14 -6.14 -14.95
C PRO A 293 27.07 -5.55 -16.02
N ALA A 294 28.02 -4.72 -15.61
CA ALA A 294 28.92 -4.04 -16.53
C ALA A 294 29.80 -5.02 -17.34
N ASP A 295 30.18 -6.14 -16.73
CA ASP A 295 30.93 -7.22 -17.36
C ASP A 295 30.08 -7.99 -18.38
N GLU A 296 28.80 -8.24 -18.12
CA GLU A 296 27.88 -8.84 -19.08
C GLU A 296 27.68 -7.95 -20.31
N VAL A 297 27.50 -6.64 -20.09
CA VAL A 297 27.40 -5.65 -21.19
C VAL A 297 28.70 -5.59 -21.99
N ALA A 298 29.85 -5.59 -21.33
CA ALA A 298 31.15 -5.59 -22.01
C ALA A 298 31.37 -6.85 -22.86
N GLN A 299 30.98 -8.02 -22.36
CA GLN A 299 31.04 -9.28 -23.12
C GLN A 299 30.10 -9.24 -24.33
N TRP A 300 28.87 -8.74 -24.16
CA TRP A 300 27.92 -8.62 -25.24
C TRP A 300 28.42 -7.65 -26.33
N LEU A 301 28.97 -6.49 -25.94
CA LEU A 301 29.56 -5.52 -26.86
C LEU A 301 30.71 -6.13 -27.68
N ALA A 302 31.63 -6.84 -27.00
CA ALA A 302 32.77 -7.49 -27.64
C ALA A 302 32.32 -8.59 -28.62
N ALA A 303 31.33 -9.39 -28.25
CA ALA A 303 30.81 -10.47 -29.09
C ALA A 303 30.09 -9.95 -30.36
N ASN A 304 29.53 -8.74 -30.31
CA ASN A 304 28.75 -8.15 -31.40
C ASN A 304 29.49 -7.04 -32.16
N GLY A 305 30.73 -6.72 -31.77
CA GLY A 305 31.58 -5.77 -32.48
C GLY A 305 31.21 -4.30 -32.28
N PHE A 306 30.63 -3.94 -31.14
CA PHE A 306 30.26 -2.56 -30.81
C PHE A 306 31.28 -1.91 -29.86
N ASP A 307 31.58 -0.63 -30.08
CA ASP A 307 32.32 0.19 -29.13
C ASP A 307 31.36 0.73 -28.05
N GLY A 308 31.53 0.29 -26.80
CA GLY A 308 30.72 0.73 -25.67
C GLY A 308 30.86 2.23 -25.35
N ALA A 309 31.97 2.87 -25.75
CA ALA A 309 32.21 4.29 -25.54
C ALA A 309 31.58 5.17 -26.63
N ALA A 310 31.06 4.56 -27.70
CA ALA A 310 30.36 5.26 -28.77
C ALA A 310 29.24 6.13 -28.19
N ARG A 311 29.22 7.40 -28.61
CA ARG A 311 28.20 8.36 -28.20
C ARG A 311 26.95 8.16 -29.05
N VAL A 312 25.84 7.92 -28.37
CA VAL A 312 24.52 7.73 -28.99
C VAL A 312 23.53 8.71 -28.37
N ARG A 313 22.53 9.11 -29.15
CA ARG A 313 21.46 10.01 -28.70
C ARG A 313 20.19 9.23 -28.40
N ARG A 314 19.59 9.46 -27.24
CA ARG A 314 18.28 8.92 -26.84
C ARG A 314 17.52 10.00 -26.07
N ASP A 315 16.29 10.30 -26.49
CA ASP A 315 15.41 11.28 -25.83
C ASP A 315 16.12 12.62 -25.54
N GLU A 316 16.78 13.17 -26.57
CA GLU A 316 17.57 14.42 -26.55
C GLU A 316 18.87 14.41 -25.73
N ALA A 317 19.13 13.34 -24.97
CA ALA A 317 20.36 13.16 -24.21
C ALA A 317 21.43 12.36 -24.98
N GLU A 318 22.70 12.74 -24.81
CA GLU A 318 23.85 12.00 -25.35
C GLU A 318 24.47 11.14 -24.25
N THR A 319 24.61 9.83 -24.51
CA THR A 319 25.13 8.85 -23.55
C THR A 319 26.11 7.88 -24.23
N ALA A 320 26.91 7.18 -23.44
CA ALA A 320 27.69 6.06 -23.94
C ALA A 320 26.76 4.86 -24.22
N LEU A 321 27.03 4.13 -25.32
CA LEU A 321 26.25 2.94 -25.69
C LEU A 321 26.24 1.89 -24.56
N ALA A 322 27.35 1.72 -23.84
CA ALA A 322 27.43 0.80 -22.70
C ALA A 322 26.47 1.18 -21.56
N ASP A 323 26.36 2.47 -21.24
CA ASP A 323 25.44 2.95 -20.19
C ASP A 323 23.98 2.74 -20.59
N LEU A 324 23.66 2.90 -21.87
CA LEU A 324 22.33 2.63 -22.41
C LEU A 324 22.02 1.12 -22.34
N LEU A 325 22.92 0.26 -22.80
CA LEU A 325 22.77 -1.20 -22.73
C LEU A 325 22.65 -1.72 -21.29
N GLN A 326 23.31 -1.09 -20.32
CA GLN A 326 23.11 -1.42 -18.91
C GLN A 326 21.67 -1.17 -18.45
N ARG A 327 20.95 -0.24 -19.07
CA ARG A 327 19.57 0.13 -18.72
C ARG A 327 18.53 -0.44 -19.70
N SER A 328 18.95 -1.30 -20.63
CA SER A 328 18.09 -1.84 -21.69
C SER A 328 18.09 -3.36 -21.72
N ARG A 329 17.04 -3.94 -22.29
CA ARG A 329 17.02 -5.36 -22.62
C ARG A 329 18.10 -5.62 -23.65
N LEU A 330 19.04 -6.52 -23.35
CA LEU A 330 20.11 -6.87 -24.28
C LEU A 330 19.51 -7.57 -25.51
N PRO A 331 19.73 -7.05 -26.73
CA PRO A 331 19.18 -7.65 -27.93
C PRO A 331 19.87 -8.97 -28.27
N ALA A 332 19.18 -9.84 -29.02
CA ALA A 332 19.82 -11.02 -29.56
C ALA A 332 20.91 -10.63 -30.56
N ALA A 333 21.98 -11.42 -30.64
CA ALA A 333 23.11 -11.14 -31.53
C ALA A 333 22.69 -11.04 -33.02
N ALA A 334 21.64 -11.77 -33.42
CA ALA A 334 21.08 -11.70 -34.76
C ALA A 334 20.48 -10.32 -35.07
N ASP A 335 19.80 -9.72 -34.10
CA ASP A 335 19.11 -8.44 -34.27
C ASP A 335 20.11 -7.29 -34.32
N ALA A 336 21.22 -7.38 -33.59
CA ALA A 336 22.22 -6.32 -33.53
C ALA A 336 23.21 -6.32 -34.72
N ARG A 337 23.29 -7.42 -35.48
CA ARG A 337 24.33 -7.60 -36.50
C ARG A 337 24.20 -6.59 -37.65
N GLY A 338 25.28 -5.87 -37.93
CA GLY A 338 25.38 -4.93 -39.06
C GLY A 338 24.70 -3.57 -38.82
N GLN A 339 24.13 -3.34 -37.63
CA GLN A 339 23.58 -2.04 -37.25
C GLN A 339 24.69 -1.05 -36.85
N SER A 340 24.43 0.24 -37.02
CA SER A 340 25.25 1.28 -36.40
C SER A 340 24.94 1.38 -34.90
N ALA A 341 25.84 1.99 -34.11
CA ALA A 341 25.61 2.22 -32.68
C ALA A 341 24.32 3.01 -32.41
N GLN A 342 24.01 4.01 -33.26
CA GLN A 342 22.79 4.81 -33.14
C GLN A 342 21.54 4.00 -33.51
N ALA A 343 21.57 3.21 -34.59
CA ALA A 343 20.43 2.38 -34.97
C ALA A 343 20.10 1.34 -33.90
N LEU A 344 21.14 0.75 -33.29
CA LEU A 344 20.98 -0.13 -32.14
C LEU A 344 20.33 0.63 -30.97
N ALA A 345 20.87 1.81 -30.61
CA ALA A 345 20.34 2.64 -29.52
C ALA A 345 18.85 3.02 -29.73
N ASP A 346 18.44 3.28 -30.97
CA ASP A 346 17.06 3.61 -31.33
C ASP A 346 16.12 2.40 -31.13
N ALA A 347 16.61 1.18 -31.36
CA ALA A 347 15.85 -0.05 -31.22
C ALA A 347 15.80 -0.62 -29.79
N LEU A 348 16.64 -0.12 -28.86
CA LEU A 348 16.69 -0.64 -27.50
C LEU A 348 15.41 -0.39 -26.72
N ALA A 349 14.88 -1.45 -26.11
CA ALA A 349 13.83 -1.38 -25.11
C ALA A 349 14.43 -1.20 -23.71
N PRO A 350 13.90 -0.30 -22.86
CA PRO A 350 14.38 -0.13 -21.49
C PRO A 350 14.14 -1.39 -20.65
N LEU A 351 14.98 -1.58 -19.62
CA LEU A 351 14.72 -2.57 -18.58
C LEU A 351 13.48 -2.15 -17.77
N PRO A 352 12.67 -3.12 -17.30
CA PRO A 352 11.58 -2.83 -16.39
C PRO A 352 12.14 -2.36 -15.05
N HIS A 353 11.39 -1.51 -14.35
CA HIS A 353 11.70 -1.19 -12.97
C HIS A 353 11.26 -2.33 -12.03
N ARG A 354 11.72 -2.25 -10.78
CA ARG A 354 11.40 -3.21 -9.74
C ARG A 354 10.93 -2.47 -8.48
N GLU A 355 9.82 -2.94 -7.94
CA GLU A 355 9.18 -2.36 -6.77
C GLU A 355 9.65 -3.05 -5.49
N TYR A 356 9.88 -2.27 -4.44
CA TYR A 356 10.27 -2.76 -3.12
C TYR A 356 9.54 -1.99 -2.03
N SER A 357 8.88 -2.69 -1.11
CA SER A 357 8.26 -2.06 0.07
C SER A 357 9.35 -1.40 0.93
N ILE A 358 9.18 -0.10 1.21
CA ILE A 358 10.14 0.65 2.01
C ILE A 358 10.07 0.18 3.47
N ALA A 359 11.22 -0.25 4.01
CA ALA A 359 11.34 -0.79 5.37
C ALA A 359 11.61 0.27 6.44
N SER A 360 11.51 1.56 6.11
CA SER A 360 11.88 2.68 6.96
C SER A 360 10.87 3.81 6.96
N VAL A 361 10.96 4.68 7.97
CA VAL A 361 10.39 6.03 7.95
C VAL A 361 11.53 7.05 7.69
N PRO A 362 11.25 8.28 7.23
CA PRO A 362 12.29 9.29 7.00
C PRO A 362 13.21 9.53 8.21
N ALA A 363 12.67 9.41 9.43
CA ALA A 363 13.41 9.54 10.68
C ALA A 363 14.50 8.46 10.91
N ASP A 364 14.50 7.35 10.16
CA ASP A 364 15.58 6.36 10.17
C ASP A 364 16.85 6.86 9.42
N GLY A 365 16.79 8.03 8.76
CA GLY A 365 17.92 8.71 8.13
C GLY A 365 18.41 8.08 6.80
N ALA A 366 17.67 7.12 6.25
CA ALA A 366 17.86 6.55 4.92
C ALA A 366 16.61 5.76 4.52
N LEU A 367 16.42 5.60 3.20
CA LEU A 367 15.45 4.65 2.66
C LEU A 367 16.05 3.24 2.83
N ARG A 368 15.41 2.40 3.64
CA ARG A 368 15.87 1.03 3.92
C ARG A 368 15.03 0.03 3.14
N LEU A 369 15.67 -0.99 2.60
CA LEU A 369 15.01 -2.14 1.98
C LEU A 369 15.42 -3.43 2.67
N LEU A 370 14.55 -4.44 2.59
CA LEU A 370 14.85 -5.82 2.95
C LEU A 370 14.59 -6.69 1.72
N VAL A 371 15.66 -7.14 1.05
CA VAL A 371 15.57 -7.77 -0.27
C VAL A 371 16.11 -9.18 -0.21
N ARG A 372 15.32 -10.16 -0.64
CA ARG A 372 15.76 -11.55 -0.80
C ARG A 372 16.32 -11.74 -2.21
N GLN A 373 17.51 -12.31 -2.30
CA GLN A 373 18.14 -12.61 -3.57
C GLN A 373 17.33 -13.69 -4.28
N MET A 374 16.87 -13.39 -5.50
CA MET A 374 16.12 -14.31 -6.35
C MET A 374 17.09 -14.93 -7.34
N ARG A 375 16.94 -16.23 -7.59
CA ARG A 375 17.64 -16.96 -8.65
C ARG A 375 16.62 -17.46 -9.64
N ARG A 376 16.93 -17.27 -10.92
CA ARG A 376 16.14 -17.81 -12.03
C ARG A 376 16.47 -19.29 -12.20
N ASP A 377 15.68 -19.98 -13.02
CA ASP A 377 15.86 -21.42 -13.28
C ASP A 377 17.21 -21.74 -13.94
N ASP A 378 17.79 -20.77 -14.67
CA ASP A 378 19.12 -20.87 -15.27
C ASP A 378 20.28 -20.63 -14.28
N GLY A 379 19.96 -20.45 -12.99
CA GLY A 379 20.93 -20.21 -11.91
C GLY A 379 21.40 -18.77 -11.77
N ARG A 380 21.12 -17.89 -12.74
CA ARG A 380 21.48 -16.47 -12.68
C ARG A 380 20.64 -15.72 -11.65
N LEU A 381 21.17 -14.61 -11.17
CA LEU A 381 20.45 -13.74 -10.26
C LEU A 381 19.31 -13.02 -10.99
N GLY A 382 18.22 -12.77 -10.29
CA GLY A 382 17.12 -11.96 -10.80
C GLY A 382 17.58 -10.52 -11.06
N LEU A 383 17.01 -9.88 -12.09
CA LEU A 383 17.44 -8.55 -12.55
C LEU A 383 17.51 -7.50 -11.43
N GLY A 384 16.45 -7.36 -10.63
CA GLY A 384 16.40 -6.38 -9.55
C GLY A 384 17.16 -6.79 -8.30
N SER A 385 16.85 -7.97 -7.75
CA SER A 385 17.47 -8.44 -6.51
C SER A 385 18.96 -8.72 -6.71
N GLY A 386 19.38 -9.27 -7.85
CA GLY A 386 20.79 -9.43 -8.22
C GLY A 386 21.50 -8.09 -8.36
N TRP A 387 20.89 -7.12 -9.06
CA TRP A 387 21.45 -5.77 -9.17
C TRP A 387 21.74 -5.17 -7.80
N LEU A 388 20.76 -5.18 -6.89
CA LEU A 388 20.91 -4.54 -5.57
C LEU A 388 21.81 -5.32 -4.60
N THR A 389 21.85 -6.65 -4.70
CA THR A 389 22.53 -7.50 -3.71
C THR A 389 23.93 -7.91 -4.13
N GLU A 390 24.25 -7.88 -5.42
CA GLU A 390 25.52 -8.37 -5.96
C GLU A 390 26.21 -7.31 -6.83
N HIS A 391 25.54 -6.82 -7.88
CA HIS A 391 26.20 -6.13 -8.98
C HIS A 391 26.42 -4.63 -8.75
N ALA A 392 25.52 -3.97 -8.02
CA ALA A 392 25.71 -2.57 -7.64
C ALA A 392 26.91 -2.46 -6.69
N GLY A 393 27.95 -1.73 -7.09
CA GLY A 393 29.09 -1.43 -6.21
C GLY A 393 28.66 -0.61 -4.99
N ASP A 394 29.49 -0.63 -3.94
CA ASP A 394 29.27 0.24 -2.78
C ASP A 394 29.33 1.72 -3.22
N GLY A 395 28.35 2.52 -2.80
CA GLY A 395 28.22 3.91 -3.25
C GLY A 395 27.66 4.09 -4.67
N ALA A 396 27.28 3.01 -5.36
CA ALA A 396 26.74 3.09 -6.72
C ALA A 396 25.50 3.99 -6.81
N ALA A 397 25.36 4.66 -7.96
CA ALA A 397 24.19 5.43 -8.29
C ALA A 397 23.04 4.49 -8.68
N ILE A 398 21.93 4.56 -7.94
CA ILE A 398 20.71 3.80 -8.15
C ILE A 398 19.64 4.76 -8.62
N ASP A 399 19.06 4.52 -9.78
CA ASP A 399 17.90 5.27 -10.24
C ASP A 399 16.70 4.82 -9.41
N LEU A 400 16.19 5.71 -8.55
CA LEU A 400 15.10 5.41 -7.63
C LEU A 400 14.03 6.49 -7.72
N ARG A 401 12.77 6.03 -7.68
CA ARG A 401 11.59 6.86 -7.48
C ARG A 401 10.81 6.32 -6.29
N ILE A 402 10.22 7.22 -5.51
CA ILE A 402 9.28 6.85 -4.45
C ILE A 402 7.87 6.97 -5.03
N ARG A 403 7.14 5.86 -5.06
CA ARG A 403 5.73 5.82 -5.40
C ARG A 403 4.91 5.80 -4.11
N THR A 404 4.04 6.80 -3.97
CA THR A 404 3.11 6.83 -2.84
C THR A 404 2.13 5.66 -2.95
N ASN A 405 1.90 4.96 -1.84
CA ASN A 405 0.98 3.83 -1.75
C ASN A 405 -0.05 4.04 -0.62
N PRO A 406 -1.04 4.93 -0.81
CA PRO A 406 -1.99 5.28 0.25
C PRO A 406 -2.82 4.10 0.74
N SER A 407 -3.04 3.08 -0.11
CA SER A 407 -3.78 1.88 0.28
C SER A 407 -3.04 1.07 1.34
N PHE A 408 -1.74 1.27 1.53
CA PHE A 408 -0.93 0.56 2.53
C PHE A 408 -0.33 1.48 3.59
N HIS A 409 -0.79 2.73 3.72
CA HIS A 409 -0.40 3.62 4.82
C HIS A 409 -1.02 3.19 6.14
N ALA A 410 -0.33 3.43 7.25
CA ALA A 410 -0.87 3.13 8.56
C ALA A 410 -2.13 3.98 8.85
N PRO A 411 -3.13 3.46 9.58
CA PRO A 411 -4.22 4.30 10.06
C PRO A 411 -3.69 5.43 10.93
N ASP A 412 -4.12 6.66 10.65
CA ASP A 412 -3.74 7.86 11.40
C ASP A 412 -4.24 7.86 12.86
N ASP A 413 -5.31 7.11 13.12
CA ASP A 413 -5.90 6.98 14.44
C ASP A 413 -5.33 5.81 15.27
N ALA A 414 -5.74 5.76 16.53
CA ALA A 414 -5.27 4.78 17.50
C ALA A 414 -6.03 3.44 17.42
N ARG A 415 -6.77 3.16 16.34
CA ARG A 415 -7.44 1.87 16.20
C ARG A 415 -6.41 0.73 16.26
N PRO A 416 -6.77 -0.48 16.71
CA PRO A 416 -5.83 -1.59 16.74
C PRO A 416 -5.37 -1.96 15.33
N LEU A 417 -4.15 -2.46 15.20
CA LEU A 417 -3.61 -2.91 13.92
C LEU A 417 -3.04 -4.33 14.04
N ILE A 418 -3.56 -5.24 13.21
CA ILE A 418 -3.02 -6.58 13.01
C ILE A 418 -2.18 -6.56 11.73
N LEU A 419 -0.91 -6.93 11.85
CA LEU A 419 0.06 -7.00 10.76
C LEU A 419 0.42 -8.46 10.56
N ILE A 420 0.23 -8.98 9.35
CA ILE A 420 0.47 -10.38 9.02
C ILE A 420 1.45 -10.44 7.86
N GLY A 421 2.54 -11.21 8.00
CA GLY A 421 3.44 -11.37 6.87
C GLY A 421 4.46 -12.48 6.99
N ASN A 422 5.21 -12.69 5.92
CA ASN A 422 6.31 -13.64 5.87
C ASN A 422 7.56 -13.09 5.19
N GLY A 423 8.72 -13.62 5.59
CA GLY A 423 10.02 -13.30 5.01
C GLY A 423 10.28 -11.82 4.83
N THR A 424 10.54 -11.39 3.59
CA THR A 424 10.84 -9.98 3.30
C THR A 424 9.62 -9.08 3.35
N GLY A 425 8.40 -9.62 3.42
CA GLY A 425 7.17 -8.86 3.67
C GLY A 425 7.20 -8.10 5.01
N LEU A 426 8.11 -8.48 5.92
CA LEU A 426 8.36 -7.69 7.14
C LEU A 426 8.83 -6.25 6.84
N ALA A 427 9.38 -5.98 5.64
CA ALA A 427 9.81 -4.65 5.22
C ALA A 427 8.72 -3.60 5.45
N GLY A 428 7.60 -3.71 4.72
CA GLY A 428 6.49 -2.77 4.83
C GLY A 428 5.89 -2.76 6.24
N LEU A 429 5.69 -3.94 6.85
CA LEU A 429 5.10 -4.05 8.19
C LEU A 429 5.93 -3.36 9.27
N ARG A 430 7.27 -3.47 9.21
CA ARG A 430 8.19 -2.80 10.15
C ARG A 430 8.11 -1.28 10.02
N ALA A 431 7.98 -0.75 8.81
CA ALA A 431 7.80 0.69 8.59
C ALA A 431 6.47 1.18 9.22
N LEU A 432 5.38 0.42 9.03
CA LEU A 432 4.08 0.74 9.63
C LEU A 432 4.10 0.70 11.15
N LEU A 433 4.74 -0.31 11.74
CA LEU A 433 4.97 -0.38 13.19
C LEU A 433 5.73 0.85 13.65
N ARG A 434 6.82 1.21 12.97
CA ARG A 434 7.64 2.34 13.37
C ARG A 434 6.86 3.66 13.36
N GLU A 435 6.13 3.94 12.27
CA GLU A 435 5.31 5.16 12.15
C GLU A 435 4.24 5.24 13.26
N ARG A 436 3.56 4.11 13.54
CA ARG A 436 2.53 4.05 14.59
C ARG A 436 3.09 4.20 15.98
N ILE A 437 4.22 3.57 16.25
CA ILE A 437 4.93 3.66 17.53
C ILE A 437 5.39 5.11 17.77
N ASP A 438 5.94 5.77 16.76
CA ASP A 438 6.36 7.17 16.85
C ASP A 438 5.14 8.10 17.05
N ALA A 439 3.97 7.74 16.54
CA ALA A 439 2.70 8.43 16.80
C ALA A 439 2.07 8.11 18.19
N GLY A 440 2.70 7.23 18.99
CA GLY A 440 2.24 6.84 20.32
C GLY A 440 1.16 5.75 20.34
N HIS A 441 0.86 5.13 19.20
CA HIS A 441 -0.11 4.05 19.09
C HIS A 441 0.52 2.72 19.48
N ARG A 442 -0.03 2.07 20.51
CA ARG A 442 0.55 0.86 21.13
C ARG A 442 -0.17 -0.44 20.78
N ARG A 443 -1.44 -0.36 20.37
CA ARG A 443 -2.27 -1.52 20.02
C ARG A 443 -1.91 -2.08 18.65
N ASN A 444 -0.73 -2.68 18.59
CA ASN A 444 -0.16 -3.29 17.40
C ASN A 444 0.09 -4.78 17.67
N TRP A 445 -0.29 -5.64 16.73
CA TRP A 445 -0.06 -7.07 16.79
C TRP A 445 0.61 -7.55 15.50
N LEU A 446 1.77 -8.18 15.63
CA LEU A 446 2.50 -8.77 14.51
C LEU A 446 2.35 -10.30 14.50
N LEU A 447 1.81 -10.87 13.42
CA LEU A 447 1.93 -12.29 13.11
C LEU A 447 2.94 -12.44 11.97
N PHE A 448 4.07 -13.11 12.23
CA PHE A 448 5.17 -13.18 11.27
C PHE A 448 5.71 -14.59 11.07
N GLY A 449 5.90 -15.00 9.81
CA GLY A 449 6.41 -16.32 9.45
C GLY A 449 7.74 -16.29 8.70
N GLU A 450 8.65 -17.21 9.00
CA GLU A 450 9.86 -17.45 8.22
C GLU A 450 10.41 -18.88 8.42
N ARG A 451 11.61 -19.20 7.93
CA ARG A 451 12.24 -20.52 8.04
C ARG A 451 12.73 -20.79 9.45
N ASN A 452 13.72 -20.05 9.91
CA ASN A 452 14.39 -20.32 11.19
C ASN A 452 14.45 -19.09 12.09
N ALA A 453 14.15 -19.26 13.39
CA ALA A 453 14.22 -18.17 14.34
C ALA A 453 15.62 -17.58 14.42
N ALA A 454 16.63 -18.45 14.55
CA ALA A 454 18.01 -18.03 14.84
C ALA A 454 18.57 -17.07 13.78
N CYS A 455 18.26 -17.31 12.50
CA CYS A 455 18.88 -16.59 11.39
C CYS A 455 17.91 -15.64 10.68
N ASP A 456 16.61 -15.92 10.68
CA ASP A 456 15.67 -15.24 9.78
C ASP A 456 14.63 -14.35 10.47
N LEU A 457 14.68 -14.20 11.81
CA LEU A 457 13.90 -13.16 12.47
C LEU A 457 14.54 -11.78 12.21
N HIS A 458 14.25 -11.22 11.05
CA HIS A 458 14.74 -9.91 10.64
C HIS A 458 14.31 -8.83 11.65
N TYR A 459 15.21 -7.89 11.96
CA TYR A 459 14.98 -6.85 12.97
C TYR A 459 14.65 -7.37 14.39
N ARG A 460 15.11 -8.59 14.76
CA ARG A 460 14.91 -9.21 16.09
C ARG A 460 15.02 -8.22 17.25
N ASP A 461 16.18 -7.60 17.43
CA ASP A 461 16.46 -6.74 18.58
C ASP A 461 15.47 -5.58 18.68
N GLN A 462 15.06 -5.02 17.53
CA GLN A 462 14.08 -3.94 17.49
C GLN A 462 12.67 -4.43 17.85
N LEU A 463 12.24 -5.57 17.33
CA LEU A 463 10.93 -6.15 17.63
C LEU A 463 10.83 -6.57 19.09
N GLU A 464 11.86 -7.23 19.62
CA GLU A 464 11.94 -7.64 21.03
C GLU A 464 11.94 -6.43 21.96
N ALA A 465 12.67 -5.35 21.62
CA ALA A 465 12.63 -4.10 22.38
C ALA A 465 11.22 -3.47 22.39
N TRP A 466 10.52 -3.44 21.25
CA TRP A 466 9.15 -2.92 21.17
C TRP A 466 8.14 -3.75 21.95
N LEU A 467 8.33 -5.07 22.02
CA LEU A 467 7.51 -5.95 22.85
C LEU A 467 7.76 -5.69 24.33
N ALA A 468 9.03 -5.61 24.74
CA ALA A 468 9.42 -5.43 26.14
C ALA A 468 8.91 -4.12 26.75
N ASP A 469 8.83 -3.05 25.96
CA ASP A 469 8.34 -1.73 26.42
C ASP A 469 6.88 -1.42 26.06
N GLY A 470 6.15 -2.42 25.55
CA GLY A 470 4.72 -2.33 25.22
C GLY A 470 4.40 -1.33 24.10
N ARG A 471 5.34 -1.06 23.20
CA ARG A 471 5.08 -0.32 21.94
C ARG A 471 4.51 -1.25 20.85
N LEU A 472 4.90 -2.53 20.88
CA LEU A 472 4.26 -3.64 20.19
C LEU A 472 3.50 -4.46 21.25
N GLU A 473 2.17 -4.45 21.22
CA GLU A 473 1.35 -5.14 22.23
C GLU A 473 1.53 -6.66 22.15
N ARG A 474 1.73 -7.19 20.93
CA ARG A 474 1.81 -8.63 20.71
C ARG A 474 2.63 -9.00 19.48
N ALA A 475 3.30 -10.14 19.57
CA ALA A 475 3.85 -10.83 18.41
C ALA A 475 3.64 -12.35 18.51
N ASP A 476 3.26 -12.97 17.40
CA ASP A 476 3.16 -14.42 17.24
C ASP A 476 4.02 -14.83 16.04
N TYR A 477 5.02 -15.68 16.26
CA TYR A 477 5.96 -16.10 15.23
C TYR A 477 5.71 -17.54 14.76
N ALA A 478 5.93 -17.79 13.47
CA ALA A 478 5.91 -19.11 12.84
C ALA A 478 7.24 -19.41 12.15
N PHE A 479 7.97 -20.42 12.65
CA PHE A 479 9.23 -20.85 12.05
C PHE A 479 9.08 -22.24 11.45
N SER A 480 9.00 -22.29 10.12
CA SER A 480 8.66 -23.50 9.37
C SER A 480 9.72 -24.60 9.42
N ARG A 481 10.93 -24.31 9.92
CA ARG A 481 12.09 -25.20 9.94
C ARG A 481 12.69 -25.47 11.32
N ASP A 482 12.13 -24.90 12.38
CA ASP A 482 12.66 -25.09 13.75
C ASP A 482 12.09 -26.33 14.45
N GLY A 483 10.95 -26.85 13.98
CA GLY A 483 10.29 -28.03 14.54
C GLY A 483 10.14 -29.20 13.56
N ALA A 484 9.70 -30.35 14.07
CA ALA A 484 9.40 -31.53 13.25
C ALA A 484 8.21 -31.30 12.29
N GLN A 485 7.24 -30.49 12.72
CA GLN A 485 6.11 -30.07 11.89
C GLN A 485 6.36 -28.65 11.35
N ARG A 486 6.01 -28.44 10.07
CA ARG A 486 6.10 -27.11 9.46
C ARG A 486 4.93 -26.25 9.95
N VAL A 487 5.25 -25.13 10.58
CA VAL A 487 4.28 -24.13 11.01
C VAL A 487 4.45 -22.88 10.15
N TYR A 488 3.35 -22.37 9.60
CA TYR A 488 3.31 -21.14 8.82
C TYR A 488 2.45 -20.06 9.49
N VAL A 489 2.49 -18.84 8.94
CA VAL A 489 1.81 -17.69 9.56
C VAL A 489 0.29 -17.86 9.59
N GLN A 490 -0.32 -18.48 8.58
CA GLN A 490 -1.75 -18.78 8.57
C GLN A 490 -2.16 -19.74 9.70
N ASP A 491 -1.25 -20.62 10.14
CA ASP A 491 -1.51 -21.52 11.27
C ASP A 491 -1.53 -20.72 12.57
N ARG A 492 -0.67 -19.72 12.71
CA ARG A 492 -0.71 -18.77 13.85
C ARG A 492 -1.98 -17.91 13.84
N VAL A 493 -2.43 -17.48 12.67
CA VAL A 493 -3.72 -16.77 12.55
C VAL A 493 -4.86 -17.68 13.01
N ARG A 494 -4.86 -18.95 12.58
CA ARG A 494 -5.89 -19.95 12.96
C ARG A 494 -5.87 -20.29 14.44
N GLU A 495 -4.69 -20.49 15.02
CA GLU A 495 -4.49 -20.71 16.47
C GLU A 495 -5.04 -19.53 17.31
N ARG A 496 -5.14 -18.34 16.71
CA ARG A 496 -5.56 -17.09 17.37
C ARG A 496 -6.88 -16.54 16.83
N ILE A 497 -7.71 -17.38 16.22
CA ILE A 497 -8.92 -16.95 15.50
C ILE A 497 -9.87 -16.11 16.37
N ASP A 498 -10.03 -16.47 17.64
CA ASP A 498 -10.88 -15.73 18.57
C ASP A 498 -10.31 -14.37 18.94
N GLN A 499 -8.98 -14.27 19.09
CA GLN A 499 -8.32 -12.97 19.31
C GLN A 499 -8.38 -12.09 18.06
N VAL A 500 -8.28 -12.68 16.86
CA VAL A 500 -8.47 -11.94 15.61
C VAL A 500 -9.88 -11.35 15.55
N ARG A 501 -10.92 -12.14 15.88
CA ARG A 501 -12.31 -11.65 15.98
C ARG A 501 -12.44 -10.51 16.98
N GLU A 502 -11.93 -10.69 18.19
CA GLU A 502 -11.95 -9.66 19.25
C GLU A 502 -11.31 -8.33 18.80
N TRP A 503 -10.15 -8.40 18.13
CA TRP A 503 -9.48 -7.21 17.63
C TRP A 503 -10.30 -6.53 16.52
N VAL A 504 -10.85 -7.31 15.58
CA VAL A 504 -11.68 -6.78 14.49
C VAL A 504 -12.95 -6.13 15.03
N ASP A 505 -13.59 -6.73 16.03
CA ASP A 505 -14.76 -6.18 16.74
C ASP A 505 -14.41 -4.88 17.48
N ALA A 506 -13.18 -4.77 18.01
CA ALA A 506 -12.65 -3.54 18.58
C ALA A 506 -12.24 -2.48 17.52
N GLY A 507 -12.56 -2.70 16.25
CA GLY A 507 -12.31 -1.74 15.18
C GLY A 507 -10.94 -1.90 14.50
N ALA A 508 -10.26 -3.04 14.66
CA ALA A 508 -8.92 -3.23 14.09
C ALA A 508 -8.90 -3.09 12.57
N ALA A 509 -7.74 -2.66 12.06
CA ALA A 509 -7.35 -2.88 10.68
C ALA A 509 -6.41 -4.10 10.58
N VAL A 510 -6.41 -4.76 9.42
CA VAL A 510 -5.64 -5.98 9.12
C VAL A 510 -4.83 -5.75 7.84
N TYR A 511 -3.51 -5.85 7.95
CA TYR A 511 -2.57 -5.54 6.88
C TYR A 511 -1.72 -6.78 6.61
N VAL A 512 -1.74 -7.27 5.37
CA VAL A 512 -1.03 -8.48 4.95
C VAL A 512 0.09 -8.11 3.98
N CYS A 513 1.32 -8.58 4.22
CA CYS A 513 2.45 -8.34 3.34
C CYS A 513 3.35 -9.56 3.21
N GLY A 514 3.83 -9.86 2.00
CA GLY A 514 4.71 -10.98 1.73
C GLY A 514 4.32 -11.72 0.45
N SER A 515 4.53 -13.05 0.43
CA SER A 515 4.41 -13.81 -0.82
C SER A 515 2.96 -13.85 -1.35
N LEU A 516 2.80 -13.39 -2.59
CA LEU A 516 1.55 -13.49 -3.35
C LEU A 516 1.15 -14.95 -3.55
N GLU A 517 2.12 -15.80 -3.86
CA GLU A 517 1.92 -17.24 -3.94
C GLU A 517 1.98 -17.89 -2.55
N GLY A 518 0.99 -18.72 -2.25
CA GLY A 518 0.94 -19.52 -1.02
C GLY A 518 0.47 -18.75 0.23
N MET A 519 1.26 -17.80 0.73
CA MET A 519 0.98 -17.15 2.03
C MET A 519 -0.26 -16.28 1.97
N ALA A 520 -0.33 -15.32 1.05
CA ALA A 520 -1.44 -14.38 1.00
C ALA A 520 -2.81 -15.06 0.80
N PRO A 521 -2.98 -16.04 -0.11
CA PRO A 521 -4.24 -16.78 -0.25
C PRO A 521 -4.56 -17.62 0.99
N ALA A 522 -3.56 -18.24 1.62
CA ALA A 522 -3.78 -19.05 2.81
C ALA A 522 -4.21 -18.21 4.03
N VAL A 523 -3.62 -17.03 4.21
CA VAL A 523 -4.04 -16.07 5.24
C VAL A 523 -5.43 -15.54 4.93
N ASP A 524 -5.72 -15.17 3.69
CA ASP A 524 -7.05 -14.70 3.26
C ASP A 524 -8.13 -15.75 3.55
N ALA A 525 -7.87 -17.02 3.24
CA ALA A 525 -8.78 -18.12 3.53
C ALA A 525 -9.07 -18.26 5.04
N VAL A 526 -8.05 -18.17 5.89
CA VAL A 526 -8.24 -18.22 7.35
C VAL A 526 -8.98 -16.99 7.86
N LEU A 527 -8.72 -15.80 7.31
CA LEU A 527 -9.46 -14.58 7.69
C LEU A 527 -10.94 -14.66 7.25
N ARG A 528 -11.24 -15.27 6.10
CA ARG A 528 -12.62 -15.55 5.68
C ARG A 528 -13.32 -16.55 6.58
N GLU A 529 -12.63 -17.62 6.98
CA GLU A 529 -13.12 -18.57 8.00
C GLU A 529 -13.42 -17.85 9.33
N ALA A 530 -12.54 -16.92 9.72
CA ALA A 530 -12.65 -16.19 10.98
C ALA A 530 -13.81 -15.17 10.97
N LEU A 531 -13.89 -14.34 9.93
CA LEU A 531 -14.71 -13.12 9.92
C LEU A 531 -15.94 -13.25 9.01
N GLY A 532 -15.94 -14.18 8.06
CA GLY A 532 -16.91 -14.26 6.97
C GLY A 532 -16.58 -13.32 5.79
N ASP A 533 -17.02 -13.72 4.60
CA ASP A 533 -16.75 -12.99 3.35
C ASP A 533 -17.27 -11.55 3.37
N GLU A 534 -18.50 -11.35 3.85
CA GLU A 534 -19.14 -10.03 3.88
C GLU A 534 -18.39 -9.05 4.77
N ALA A 535 -17.93 -9.51 5.94
CA ALA A 535 -17.20 -8.67 6.87
C ALA A 535 -15.82 -8.29 6.33
N LEU A 536 -15.09 -9.25 5.76
CA LEU A 536 -13.75 -9.01 5.21
C LEU A 536 -13.80 -8.05 4.01
N GLU A 537 -14.81 -8.17 3.15
CA GLU A 537 -15.01 -7.23 2.05
C GLU A 537 -15.46 -5.85 2.51
N ALA A 538 -16.35 -5.76 3.50
CA ALA A 538 -16.71 -4.49 4.10
C ALA A 538 -15.46 -3.80 4.70
N MET A 539 -14.57 -4.57 5.34
CA MET A 539 -13.28 -4.08 5.80
C MET A 539 -12.40 -3.61 4.65
N ALA A 540 -12.31 -4.36 3.53
CA ALA A 540 -11.53 -3.95 2.36
C ALA A 540 -12.04 -2.62 1.78
N ALA A 541 -13.36 -2.50 1.61
CA ALA A 541 -14.02 -1.28 1.13
C ALA A 541 -13.80 -0.08 2.06
N GLN A 542 -13.73 -0.31 3.38
CA GLN A 542 -13.43 0.71 4.40
C GLN A 542 -11.93 0.98 4.56
N GLY A 543 -11.07 0.30 3.80
CA GLY A 543 -9.62 0.39 3.92
C GLY A 543 -9.06 -0.19 5.23
N ARG A 544 -9.83 -1.03 5.91
CA ARG A 544 -9.46 -1.77 7.12
C ARG A 544 -8.86 -3.15 6.82
N TYR A 545 -8.98 -3.66 5.60
CA TYR A 545 -8.25 -4.84 5.15
C TYR A 545 -7.41 -4.46 3.91
N ARG A 546 -6.09 -4.59 4.00
CA ARG A 546 -5.14 -4.16 2.97
C ARG A 546 -4.08 -5.23 2.74
N ARG A 547 -3.66 -5.41 1.49
CA ARG A 547 -2.62 -6.37 1.11
C ARG A 547 -1.57 -5.72 0.21
N ASP A 548 -0.30 -5.86 0.58
CA ASP A 548 0.87 -5.50 -0.23
C ASP A 548 1.68 -6.78 -0.47
N VAL A 549 1.28 -7.53 -1.50
CA VAL A 549 1.75 -8.90 -1.75
C VAL A 549 2.35 -8.99 -3.14
N TYR A 550 3.44 -9.75 -3.26
CA TYR A 550 4.29 -9.80 -4.45
C TYR A 550 4.97 -11.16 -4.65
#